data_AF-A0AAD5E4G8-F1
#
_entry.id   AF-A0AAD5E4G8-F1
#
_cell.length_a   1.000
_cell.length_b   1.000
_cell.length_c   1.000
_cell.angle_alpha   90.00
_cell.angle_beta   90.00
_cell.angle_gamma   90.00
#
_symmetry.space_group_name_H-M   'P 1'
#
loop_
_entity.id
_entity.type
_entity.pdbx_description
1 polymer ?
#
loop_
_entity_poly.entity_id
_entity_poly.type
_entity_poly.pdbx_seq_one_letter_code
_entity_poly.pdbx_strand_id
1 'polypeptide(L)'
;MIPDPDLSDEIGEESSASWLELFGDVFYVGWLTTFTHHNHIVDGSTLANYVGWFVVMWWSWCSSALYSSRYDTGDVVHHIYKAIELCALVGMAGASNTYSTENHFGFVLGYIVSKAVLMVEYSVVLAVAIITGSHGKKPLAAYVAVNMLSIILWGVSLIFPGDDERGSRFALWYVSILVELLVNVAMKKNKQVSVAGSHLAERFGLFTLIILGENLMGFITLVSEASSDDIKLM
;
A
#
# COMPACT_ATOMS: atom_id res chain seq x y z
N MET A 1 14.52 -4.02 -18.50
CA MET A 1 14.90 -2.64 -18.94
C MET A 1 15.54 -2.00 -17.72
N ILE A 2 16.60 -1.19 -17.83
CA ILE A 2 17.14 -0.52 -16.63
C ILE A 2 16.22 0.68 -16.33
N PRO A 3 15.70 0.85 -15.10
CA PRO A 3 14.85 2.00 -14.76
C PRO A 3 15.62 3.31 -14.92
N ASP A 4 14.97 4.34 -15.47
CA ASP A 4 15.58 5.65 -15.57
C ASP A 4 15.58 6.33 -14.18
N PRO A 5 16.76 6.71 -13.64
CA PRO A 5 16.84 7.42 -12.37
C PRO A 5 16.49 8.93 -12.48
N ASP A 6 16.31 9.49 -13.68
CA ASP A 6 15.95 10.88 -13.90
C ASP A 6 14.60 11.00 -14.64
N LEU A 7 13.53 11.22 -13.87
CA LEU A 7 12.18 11.34 -14.42
C LEU A 7 11.85 12.76 -14.93
N SER A 8 12.84 13.64 -15.07
CA SER A 8 12.56 15.03 -15.42
C SER A 8 12.06 15.25 -16.85
N ASP A 9 12.38 14.32 -17.75
CA ASP A 9 11.93 14.35 -19.15
C ASP A 9 10.51 13.80 -19.33
N GLU A 10 10.02 13.00 -18.38
CA GLU A 10 8.66 12.39 -18.41
C GLU A 10 7.57 13.30 -17.81
N ILE A 11 7.94 14.51 -17.35
CA ILE A 11 7.00 15.43 -16.70
C ILE A 11 5.96 15.91 -17.73
N GLY A 12 4.72 15.44 -17.57
CA GLY A 12 3.59 15.82 -18.40
C GLY A 12 3.23 14.82 -19.50
N GLU A 13 3.94 13.70 -19.59
CA GLU A 13 3.50 12.58 -20.42
C GLU A 13 2.28 11.87 -19.79
N GLU A 14 1.34 11.47 -20.64
CA GLU A 14 0.22 10.62 -20.24
C GLU A 14 0.64 9.16 -20.40
N SER A 15 0.83 8.47 -19.28
CA SER A 15 0.96 7.02 -19.25
C SER A 15 -0.27 6.41 -18.59
N SER A 16 -0.67 5.23 -19.08
CA SER A 16 -1.84 4.50 -18.59
C SER A 16 -1.45 3.41 -17.59
N ALA A 17 -2.28 3.19 -16.57
CA ALA A 17 -2.10 2.08 -15.62
C ALA A 17 -1.98 0.72 -16.32
N SER A 18 -1.00 -0.07 -15.90
CA SER A 18 -0.78 -1.41 -16.44
C SER A 18 -1.79 -2.42 -15.89
N TRP A 19 -1.99 -3.52 -16.63
CA TRP A 19 -2.83 -4.64 -16.18
C TRP A 19 -2.38 -5.23 -14.84
N LEU A 20 -1.07 -5.25 -14.57
CA LEU A 20 -0.52 -5.81 -13.34
C LEU A 20 -0.79 -4.91 -12.13
N GLU A 21 -0.74 -3.59 -12.32
CA GLU A 21 -1.12 -2.64 -11.29
C GLU A 21 -2.60 -2.74 -10.94
N LEU A 22 -3.46 -2.85 -11.95
CA LEU A 22 -4.89 -3.05 -11.75
C LEU A 22 -5.20 -4.39 -11.08
N PHE A 23 -4.46 -5.43 -11.43
CA PHE A 23 -4.56 -6.72 -10.75
C PHE A 23 -4.21 -6.58 -9.25
N GLY A 24 -3.17 -5.82 -8.92
CA GLY A 24 -2.82 -5.54 -7.52
C GLY A 24 -3.88 -4.69 -6.80
N ASP A 25 -4.47 -3.70 -7.47
CA ASP A 25 -5.55 -2.88 -6.94
C ASP A 25 -6.75 -3.75 -6.51
N VAL A 26 -7.10 -4.77 -7.29
CA VAL A 26 -8.15 -5.74 -6.94
C VAL A 26 -7.82 -6.53 -5.66
N PHE A 27 -6.56 -6.88 -5.40
CA PHE A 27 -6.16 -7.57 -4.16
C PHE A 27 -6.33 -6.67 -2.94
N TYR A 28 -5.97 -5.38 -3.06
CA TYR A 28 -6.19 -4.40 -1.99
C TYR A 28 -7.69 -4.19 -1.70
N VAL A 29 -8.53 -4.13 -2.74
CA VAL A 29 -9.99 -4.06 -2.54
C VAL A 29 -10.52 -5.34 -1.92
N GLY A 30 -10.09 -6.53 -2.37
CA GLY A 30 -10.49 -7.79 -1.74
C GLY A 30 -10.08 -7.88 -0.27
N TRP A 31 -8.92 -7.33 0.10
CA TRP A 31 -8.49 -7.20 1.48
C TRP A 31 -9.41 -6.25 2.28
N LEU A 32 -9.73 -5.08 1.73
CA LEU A 32 -10.69 -4.13 2.31
C LEU A 32 -12.07 -4.75 2.54
N THR A 33 -12.63 -5.41 1.54
CA THR A 33 -13.90 -6.13 1.58
C THR A 33 -13.91 -7.16 2.69
N THR A 34 -12.88 -8.02 2.71
CA THR A 34 -12.78 -9.10 3.70
C THR A 34 -12.74 -8.52 5.11
N PHE A 35 -11.93 -7.50 5.35
CA PHE A 35 -11.83 -6.88 6.68
C PHE A 35 -13.13 -6.20 7.09
N THR A 36 -13.78 -5.48 6.18
CA THR A 36 -15.03 -4.76 6.41
C THR A 36 -16.18 -5.71 6.74
N HIS A 37 -16.28 -6.85 6.07
CA HIS A 37 -17.30 -7.86 6.38
C HIS A 37 -17.10 -8.55 7.74
N HIS A 38 -15.85 -8.74 8.18
CA HIS A 38 -15.57 -9.39 9.46
C HIS A 38 -15.67 -8.43 10.66
N ASN A 39 -15.41 -7.13 10.46
CA ASN A 39 -15.29 -6.15 11.54
C ASN A 39 -16.47 -5.17 11.52
N HIS A 40 -17.57 -5.56 12.16
CA HIS A 40 -18.74 -4.68 12.32
C HIS A 40 -18.42 -3.49 13.23
N ILE A 41 -18.65 -2.29 12.72
CA ILE A 41 -18.46 -1.05 13.46
C ILE A 41 -19.70 -0.80 14.30
N VAL A 42 -19.58 -0.98 15.62
CA VAL A 42 -20.70 -0.86 16.58
C VAL A 42 -20.48 0.24 17.63
N ASP A 43 -19.23 0.67 17.81
CA ASP A 43 -18.84 1.69 18.78
C ASP A 43 -17.59 2.47 18.33
N GLY A 44 -17.18 3.46 19.12
CA GLY A 44 -15.99 4.27 18.81
C GLY A 44 -14.68 3.49 18.83
N SER A 45 -14.58 2.41 19.60
CA SER A 45 -13.35 1.60 19.70
C SER A 45 -13.14 0.72 18.47
N THR A 46 -14.21 0.08 18.00
CA THR A 46 -14.25 -0.70 16.75
C THR A 46 -14.03 0.20 15.54
N LEU A 47 -14.58 1.42 15.54
CA LEU A 47 -14.28 2.43 14.52
C LEU A 47 -12.79 2.83 14.53
N ALA A 48 -12.22 3.12 15.71
CA ALA A 48 -10.80 3.51 15.81
C ALA A 48 -9.87 2.38 15.33
N ASN A 49 -10.20 1.12 15.64
CA ASN A 49 -9.48 -0.04 15.12
C ASN A 49 -9.57 -0.09 13.60
N TYR A 50 -10.78 0.00 13.04
CA TYR A 50 -10.99 0.00 11.60
C TYR A 50 -10.18 1.09 10.90
N VAL A 51 -10.26 2.34 11.39
CA VAL A 51 -9.50 3.48 10.84
C VAL A 51 -8.00 3.22 10.93
N GLY A 52 -7.53 2.70 12.06
CA GLY A 52 -6.11 2.40 12.24
C GLY A 52 -5.59 1.34 11.27
N TRP A 53 -6.35 0.25 11.09
CA TRP A 53 -6.06 -0.78 10.09
C TRP A 53 -6.11 -0.20 8.66
N PHE A 54 -7.12 0.61 8.36
CA PHE A 54 -7.30 1.23 7.05
C PHE A 54 -6.12 2.13 6.69
N VAL A 55 -5.60 2.92 7.63
CA VAL A 55 -4.41 3.75 7.42
C VAL A 55 -3.19 2.91 7.00
N VAL A 56 -2.98 1.76 7.63
CA VAL A 56 -1.88 0.85 7.28
C VAL A 56 -2.08 0.27 5.88
N MET A 57 -3.27 -0.26 5.60
CA MET A 57 -3.61 -0.84 4.30
C MET A 57 -3.46 0.21 3.18
N TRP A 58 -4.05 1.38 3.39
CA TRP A 58 -3.99 2.51 2.46
C TRP A 58 -2.57 2.95 2.19
N TRP A 59 -1.74 3.07 3.23
CA TRP A 59 -0.36 3.46 3.06
C TRP A 59 0.46 2.39 2.33
N SER A 60 0.23 1.10 2.62
CA SER A 60 0.84 -0.01 1.87
C SER A 60 0.54 0.12 0.37
N TRP A 61 -0.73 0.33 0.00
CA TRP A 61 -1.11 0.54 -1.39
C TRP A 61 -0.47 1.81 -1.96
N CYS A 62 -0.51 2.92 -1.24
CA CYS A 62 0.00 4.20 -1.70
C CYS A 62 1.51 4.15 -1.96
N SER A 63 2.31 3.56 -1.06
CA SER A 63 3.75 3.39 -1.26
C SER A 63 4.07 2.55 -2.50
N SER A 64 3.31 1.46 -2.72
CA SER A 64 3.42 0.61 -3.91
C SER A 64 3.09 1.36 -5.19
N ALA A 65 1.98 2.09 -5.19
CA ALA A 65 1.51 2.85 -6.34
C ALA A 65 2.45 4.00 -6.68
N LEU A 66 3.00 4.66 -5.66
CA LEU A 66 4.00 5.72 -5.82
C LEU A 66 5.32 5.21 -6.41
N TYR A 67 5.77 4.00 -6.06
CA TYR A 67 6.96 3.42 -6.71
C TYR A 67 6.65 3.02 -8.16
N SER A 68 5.57 2.27 -8.38
CA SER A 68 5.24 1.74 -9.70
C SER A 68 4.96 2.86 -10.70
N SER A 69 4.26 3.91 -10.28
CA SER A 69 4.05 5.11 -11.11
C SER A 69 5.31 5.93 -11.42
N ARG A 70 6.44 5.66 -10.77
CA ARG A 70 7.71 6.35 -11.01
C ARG A 70 8.70 5.53 -11.82
N TYR A 71 8.79 4.22 -11.55
CA TYR A 71 9.92 3.41 -12.03
C TYR A 71 9.51 2.04 -12.57
N ASP A 72 8.22 1.70 -12.62
CA ASP A 72 7.81 0.43 -13.20
C ASP A 72 8.05 0.43 -14.70
N THR A 73 8.90 -0.49 -15.16
CA THR A 73 9.24 -0.64 -16.57
C THR A 73 8.56 -1.86 -17.20
N GLY A 74 7.69 -2.56 -16.45
CA GLY A 74 6.97 -3.74 -16.94
C GLY A 74 7.87 -4.92 -17.29
N ASP A 75 9.07 -5.00 -16.71
CA ASP A 75 10.00 -6.09 -16.96
C ASP A 75 9.82 -7.27 -15.99
N VAL A 76 10.43 -8.41 -16.34
CA VAL A 76 10.29 -9.66 -15.57
C VAL A 76 10.71 -9.49 -14.11
N VAL A 77 11.71 -8.63 -13.84
CA VAL A 77 12.19 -8.39 -12.49
C VAL A 77 11.15 -7.63 -11.67
N HIS A 78 10.53 -6.58 -12.23
CA HIS A 78 9.40 -5.89 -11.60
C HIS A 78 8.20 -6.80 -11.38
N HIS A 79 7.91 -7.70 -12.32
CA HIS A 79 6.84 -8.68 -12.13
C HIS A 79 7.11 -9.64 -10.96
N ILE A 80 8.36 -10.05 -10.75
CA ILE A 80 8.74 -10.87 -9.59
C ILE A 80 8.56 -10.08 -8.29
N TYR A 81 9.01 -8.82 -8.24
CA TYR A 81 8.81 -7.96 -7.07
C TYR A 81 7.32 -7.78 -6.75
N LYS A 82 6.50 -7.52 -7.76
CA LYS A 82 5.04 -7.44 -7.60
C LYS A 82 4.42 -8.74 -7.11
N ALA A 83 4.87 -9.90 -7.60
CA ALA A 83 4.38 -11.18 -7.10
C ALA A 83 4.72 -11.38 -5.61
N ILE A 84 5.94 -11.02 -5.18
CA ILE A 84 6.35 -11.10 -3.76
C ILE A 84 5.51 -10.12 -2.91
N GLU A 85 5.29 -8.91 -3.40
CA GLU A 85 4.47 -7.90 -2.74
C GLU A 85 3.02 -8.37 -2.57
N LEU A 86 2.43 -8.99 -3.60
CA LEU A 86 1.08 -9.56 -3.51
C LEU A 86 0.99 -10.73 -2.52
N CYS A 87 2.01 -11.60 -2.46
CA CYS A 87 2.08 -12.63 -1.43
C CYS A 87 2.12 -12.04 -0.01
N ALA A 88 2.89 -10.96 0.18
CA ALA A 88 2.95 -10.25 1.45
C ALA A 88 1.60 -9.63 1.82
N LEU A 89 0.92 -9.00 0.85
CA LEU A 89 -0.42 -8.45 0.98
C LEU A 89 -1.43 -9.52 1.39
N VAL A 90 -1.46 -10.66 0.72
CA VAL A 90 -2.36 -11.78 1.06
C VAL A 90 -2.08 -12.29 2.48
N GLY A 91 -0.80 -12.37 2.87
CA GLY A 91 -0.41 -12.72 4.24
C GLY A 91 -0.93 -11.71 5.27
N MET A 92 -0.81 -10.41 4.99
CA MET A 92 -1.38 -9.35 5.83
C MET A 92 -2.91 -9.44 5.88
N ALA A 93 -3.55 -9.72 4.75
CA ALA A 93 -5.00 -9.86 4.66
C ALA A 93 -5.51 -11.00 5.54
N GLY A 94 -4.88 -12.17 5.46
CA GLY A 94 -5.20 -13.31 6.33
C GLY A 94 -4.94 -13.04 7.81
N ALA A 95 -3.91 -12.26 8.15
CA ALA A 95 -3.58 -11.88 9.52
C ALA A 95 -4.33 -10.65 10.04
N SER A 96 -5.20 -10.02 9.24
CA SER A 96 -5.79 -8.73 9.60
C SER A 96 -6.77 -8.82 10.76
N ASN A 97 -7.47 -9.94 10.96
CA ASN A 97 -8.37 -10.09 12.10
C ASN A 97 -7.63 -10.13 13.46
N THR A 98 -6.34 -10.44 13.47
CA THR A 98 -5.50 -10.49 14.68
C THR A 98 -4.46 -9.36 14.74
N TYR A 99 -4.50 -8.39 13.83
CA TYR A 99 -3.49 -7.32 13.73
C TYR A 99 -3.38 -6.46 15.01
N SER A 100 -4.47 -6.40 15.78
CA SER A 100 -4.57 -5.58 16.98
C SER A 100 -4.35 -6.35 18.28
N THR A 101 -4.25 -7.67 18.21
CA THR A 101 -4.10 -8.58 19.36
C THR A 101 -2.64 -9.01 19.54
N GLU A 102 -2.38 -9.88 20.50
CA GLU A 102 -1.05 -10.48 20.73
C GLU A 102 -0.52 -11.27 19.52
N ASN A 103 -1.39 -11.80 18.65
CA ASN A 103 -1.01 -12.57 17.46
C ASN A 103 -0.92 -11.70 16.18
N HIS A 104 -0.18 -10.60 16.26
CA HIS A 104 0.03 -9.66 15.14
C HIS A 104 1.28 -9.96 14.31
N PHE A 105 2.03 -11.02 14.64
CA PHE A 105 3.30 -11.37 13.98
C PHE A 105 3.15 -11.51 12.46
N GLY A 106 2.13 -12.24 12.00
CA GLY A 106 1.90 -12.43 10.55
C GLY A 106 1.62 -11.12 9.82
N PHE A 107 0.88 -10.21 10.46
CA PHE A 107 0.55 -8.90 9.91
C PHE A 107 1.80 -8.01 9.78
N VAL A 108 2.61 -7.95 10.84
CA VAL A 108 3.87 -7.18 10.85
C VAL A 108 4.87 -7.75 9.86
N LEU A 109 5.00 -9.07 9.78
CA LEU A 109 5.90 -9.72 8.84
C LEU A 109 5.53 -9.40 7.39
N GLY A 110 4.24 -9.47 7.04
CA GLY A 110 3.77 -9.08 5.71
C GLY A 110 4.10 -7.62 5.37
N TYR A 111 3.91 -6.70 6.32
CA TYR A 111 4.26 -5.29 6.10
C TYR A 111 5.77 -5.09 5.93
N ILE A 112 6.59 -5.77 6.75
CA ILE A 112 8.05 -5.74 6.62
C ILE A 112 8.48 -6.25 5.24
N VAL A 113 7.89 -7.34 4.75
CA VAL A 113 8.20 -7.88 3.42
C VAL A 113 7.83 -6.88 2.32
N SER A 114 6.66 -6.24 2.39
CA SER A 114 6.26 -5.18 1.45
C SER A 114 7.29 -4.03 1.44
N LYS A 115 7.72 -3.57 2.63
CA LYS A 115 8.75 -2.51 2.73
C LYS A 115 10.13 -2.97 2.29
N ALA A 116 10.48 -4.24 2.47
CA ALA A 116 11.73 -4.80 1.97
C ALA A 116 11.77 -4.84 0.44
N VAL A 117 10.65 -5.20 -0.21
CA VAL A 117 10.53 -5.13 -1.67
C VAL A 117 10.75 -3.69 -2.15
N LEU A 118 10.02 -2.72 -1.59
CA LEU A 118 10.19 -1.30 -1.93
C LEU A 118 11.62 -0.79 -1.69
N MET A 119 12.24 -1.20 -0.57
CA MET A 119 13.63 -0.83 -0.27
C MET A 119 14.59 -1.35 -1.34
N VAL A 120 14.43 -2.60 -1.78
CA VAL A 120 15.26 -3.21 -2.84
C VAL A 120 15.03 -2.50 -4.17
N GLU A 121 13.78 -2.29 -4.54
CA GLU A 121 13.35 -1.57 -5.73
C GLU A 121 13.98 -0.16 -5.82
N TYR A 122 13.81 0.68 -4.79
CA TYR A 122 14.47 1.99 -4.73
C TYR A 122 16.01 1.90 -4.69
N SER A 123 16.58 0.84 -4.11
CA SER A 123 18.03 0.65 -4.08
C SER A 123 18.61 0.32 -5.45
N VAL A 124 17.88 -0.43 -6.27
CA VAL A 124 18.25 -0.71 -7.67
C VAL A 124 18.29 0.60 -8.45
N VAL A 125 17.24 1.42 -8.35
CA VAL A 125 17.19 2.74 -9.03
C VAL A 125 18.30 3.67 -8.51
N LEU A 126 18.54 3.68 -7.21
CA LEU A 126 19.64 4.45 -6.61
C LEU A 126 21.02 4.00 -7.14
N ALA A 127 21.26 2.70 -7.26
CA ALA A 127 22.52 2.17 -7.80
C ALA A 127 22.75 2.66 -9.23
N VAL A 128 21.71 2.64 -10.07
CA VAL A 128 21.76 3.20 -11.43
C VAL A 128 22.06 4.71 -11.38
N ALA A 129 21.37 5.47 -10.54
CA ALA A 129 21.59 6.91 -10.37
C ALA A 129 23.02 7.26 -9.94
N ILE A 130 23.66 6.40 -9.14
CA ILE A 130 25.07 6.55 -8.72
C ILE A 130 26.00 6.33 -9.91
N ILE A 131 25.77 5.26 -10.68
CA ILE A 131 26.59 4.89 -11.84
C ILE A 131 26.50 5.94 -12.95
N THR A 132 25.30 6.44 -13.25
CA THR A 132 25.06 7.42 -14.32
C THR A 132 25.36 8.86 -13.90
N GLY A 133 25.55 9.11 -12.60
CA GLY A 133 25.83 10.44 -12.08
C GLY A 133 24.59 11.34 -11.90
N SER A 134 23.37 10.81 -12.04
CA SER A 134 22.09 11.54 -11.97
C SER A 134 21.93 12.42 -10.72
N HIS A 135 21.25 13.57 -10.85
CA HIS A 135 20.96 14.46 -9.73
C HIS A 135 19.87 13.89 -8.78
N GLY A 136 19.17 12.82 -9.19
CA GLY A 136 18.16 12.09 -8.41
C GLY A 136 18.69 11.24 -7.24
N LYS A 137 20.02 11.11 -7.06
CA LYS A 137 20.62 10.29 -5.99
C LYS A 137 20.12 10.60 -4.57
N LYS A 138 20.00 11.89 -4.23
CA LYS A 138 19.60 12.32 -2.87
C LYS A 138 18.16 11.91 -2.52
N PRO A 139 17.13 12.21 -3.33
CA PRO A 139 15.78 11.75 -3.04
C PRO A 139 15.65 10.22 -3.06
N LEU A 140 16.33 9.53 -3.98
CA LEU A 140 16.35 8.06 -4.01
C LEU A 140 16.96 7.46 -2.73
N ALA A 141 18.08 8.00 -2.24
CA ALA A 141 18.68 7.57 -0.98
C ALA A 141 17.75 7.83 0.22
N ALA A 142 16.99 8.92 0.20
CA ALA A 142 15.98 9.19 1.23
C ALA A 142 14.84 8.15 1.20
N TYR A 143 14.38 7.72 0.02
CA TYR A 143 13.38 6.65 -0.11
C TYR A 143 13.90 5.30 0.39
N VAL A 144 15.14 4.94 0.07
CA VAL A 144 15.77 3.72 0.62
C VAL A 144 15.87 3.80 2.15
N ALA A 145 16.38 4.92 2.67
CA ALA A 145 16.58 5.10 4.11
C ALA A 145 15.27 5.04 4.91
N VAL A 146 14.18 5.63 4.38
CA VAL A 146 12.90 5.64 5.09
C VAL A 146 12.19 4.28 5.05
N ASN A 147 12.32 3.51 3.96
CA ASN A 147 11.81 2.14 3.92
C ASN A 147 12.61 1.24 4.87
N MET A 148 13.93 1.41 4.95
CA MET A 148 14.77 0.72 5.94
C MET A 148 14.36 1.08 7.37
N LEU A 149 14.14 2.37 7.66
CA LEU A 149 13.63 2.81 8.96
C LEU A 149 12.27 2.16 9.28
N SER A 150 11.38 2.06 8.29
CA SER A 150 10.08 1.41 8.48
C SER A 150 10.24 -0.07 8.85
N ILE A 151 11.12 -0.80 8.17
CA ILE A 151 11.42 -2.20 8.51
C ILE A 151 11.89 -2.32 9.96
N ILE A 152 12.78 -1.41 10.40
CA ILE A 152 13.30 -1.41 11.77
C ILE A 152 12.19 -1.11 12.78
N LEU A 153 11.39 -0.07 12.58
CA LEU A 153 10.33 0.32 13.52
C LEU A 153 9.26 -0.77 13.64
N TRP A 154 8.88 -1.39 12.52
CA TRP A 154 7.94 -2.52 12.52
C TRP A 154 8.57 -3.78 13.12
N GLY A 155 9.86 -4.06 12.89
CA GLY A 155 10.57 -5.15 13.54
C GLY A 155 10.68 -4.98 15.06
N VAL A 156 11.02 -3.78 15.53
CA VAL A 156 11.06 -3.43 16.97
C VAL A 156 9.68 -3.55 17.60
N SER A 157 8.61 -3.30 16.84
CA SER A 157 7.25 -3.43 17.34
C SER A 157 6.88 -4.86 17.78
N LEU A 158 7.59 -5.90 17.28
CA LEU A 158 7.41 -7.29 17.68
C LEU A 158 7.92 -7.61 19.09
N ILE A 159 8.74 -6.72 19.68
CA ILE A 159 9.25 -6.87 21.05
C ILE A 159 8.15 -6.56 22.08
N PHE A 160 7.04 -5.96 21.64
CA PHE A 160 5.89 -5.58 22.48
C PHE A 160 4.67 -6.46 22.17
N PRO A 161 4.69 -7.76 22.55
CA PRO A 161 3.62 -8.71 22.22
C PRO A 161 2.35 -8.47 23.03
N GLY A 162 2.47 -7.96 24.26
CA GLY A 162 1.35 -7.87 25.20
C GLY A 162 0.32 -6.81 24.81
N ASP A 163 -0.94 -7.06 25.19
CA ASP A 163 -2.04 -6.12 24.96
C ASP A 163 -1.87 -4.79 25.73
N ASP A 164 -1.19 -4.80 26.88
CA ASP A 164 -0.86 -3.59 27.67
C ASP A 164 0.09 -2.63 26.93
N GLU A 165 0.91 -3.15 26.02
CA GLU A 165 1.90 -2.39 25.25
C GLU A 165 1.42 -2.05 23.83
N ARG A 166 0.16 -2.35 23.52
CA ARG A 166 -0.47 -2.10 22.22
C ARG A 166 -0.34 -0.64 21.76
N GLY A 167 -0.39 0.31 22.69
CA GLY A 167 -0.19 1.73 22.41
C GLY A 167 1.20 2.03 21.82
N SER A 168 2.25 1.45 22.41
CA SER A 168 3.63 1.60 21.94
C SER A 168 3.84 0.99 20.56
N ARG A 169 3.27 -0.20 20.32
CA ARG A 169 3.30 -0.88 19.01
C ARG A 169 2.69 -0.01 17.90
N PHE A 170 1.46 0.47 18.12
CA PHE A 170 0.79 1.34 17.16
C PHE A 170 1.50 2.69 16.99
N ALA A 171 2.07 3.25 18.05
CA ALA A 171 2.89 4.46 17.94
C ALA A 171 4.07 4.26 16.98
N LEU A 172 4.80 3.13 17.08
CA LEU A 172 5.89 2.82 16.15
C LEU A 172 5.41 2.69 14.70
N TRP A 173 4.26 2.06 14.47
CA TRP A 173 3.70 1.89 13.13
C TRP A 173 3.32 3.23 12.50
N TYR A 174 2.58 4.07 13.23
CA TYR A 174 2.12 5.36 12.70
C TYR A 174 3.25 6.39 12.61
N VAL A 175 4.23 6.36 13.52
CA VAL A 175 5.45 7.18 13.37
C VAL A 175 6.21 6.77 12.11
N SER A 176 6.34 5.47 11.83
CA SER A 176 6.95 4.99 10.59
C SER A 176 6.24 5.55 9.34
N ILE A 177 4.91 5.38 9.27
CA ILE A 177 4.08 5.88 8.17
C ILE A 177 4.21 7.41 8.03
N LEU A 178 4.17 8.14 9.15
CA LEU A 178 4.28 9.58 9.15
C LEU A 178 5.63 10.05 8.60
N VAL A 179 6.73 9.43 9.03
CA VAL A 179 8.08 9.77 8.52
C VAL A 179 8.17 9.49 7.02
N GLU A 180 7.62 8.38 6.54
CA GLU A 180 7.60 8.05 5.11
C GLU A 180 6.76 9.05 4.29
N LEU A 181 5.62 9.48 4.83
CA LEU A 181 4.78 10.52 4.23
C LEU A 181 5.54 11.85 4.17
N LEU A 182 6.20 12.25 5.25
CA LEU A 182 7.00 13.48 5.30
C LEU A 182 8.14 13.46 4.28
N VAL A 183 8.82 12.31 4.11
CA VAL A 183 9.86 12.15 3.09
C VAL A 183 9.28 12.28 1.69
N ASN A 184 8.16 11.63 1.38
CA ASN A 184 7.49 11.76 0.08
C ASN A 184 7.07 13.20 -0.22
N VAL A 185 6.52 13.91 0.77
CA VAL A 185 6.13 15.32 0.63
C VAL A 185 7.35 16.23 0.46
N ALA A 186 8.41 16.01 1.24
CA ALA A 186 9.64 16.80 1.16
C ALA A 186 10.35 16.63 -0.19
N MET A 187 10.35 15.41 -0.74
CA MET A 187 11.01 15.10 -2.00
C MET A 187 10.19 15.45 -3.24
N LYS A 188 8.88 15.77 -3.10
CA LYS A 188 7.98 16.14 -4.22
C LYS A 188 8.51 17.26 -5.11
N LYS A 189 9.29 18.20 -4.56
CA LYS A 189 9.84 19.34 -5.32
C LYS A 189 10.99 18.96 -6.26
N ASN A 190 11.56 17.76 -6.12
CA ASN A 190 12.66 17.31 -6.97
C ASN A 190 12.10 16.75 -8.27
N LYS A 191 12.33 17.48 -9.38
CA LYS A 191 11.88 17.08 -10.73
C LYS A 191 12.34 15.68 -11.14
N GLN A 192 13.52 15.28 -10.67
CA GLN A 192 14.19 14.01 -10.96
C GLN A 192 13.44 12.77 -10.42
N VAL A 193 12.56 12.96 -9.43
CA VAL A 193 11.71 11.90 -8.86
C VAL A 193 10.23 12.28 -8.92
N SER A 194 9.90 13.21 -9.82
CA SER A 194 8.54 13.69 -10.00
C SER A 194 7.66 12.56 -10.49
N VAL A 195 6.49 12.43 -9.89
CA VAL A 195 5.49 11.47 -10.35
C VAL A 195 4.86 12.02 -11.63
N ALA A 196 4.63 11.17 -12.63
CA ALA A 196 3.68 11.44 -13.69
C ALA A 196 2.28 11.57 -13.05
N GLY A 197 1.89 12.80 -12.70
CA GLY A 197 0.68 13.06 -11.91
C GLY A 197 -0.60 12.52 -12.57
N SER A 198 -0.59 12.39 -13.91
CA SER A 198 -1.62 11.76 -14.74
C SER A 198 -1.82 10.28 -14.37
N HIS A 199 -0.75 9.48 -14.39
CA HIS A 199 -0.78 8.04 -14.13
C HIS A 199 -1.25 7.71 -12.71
N LEU A 200 -0.70 8.40 -11.70
CA LEU A 200 -1.12 8.19 -10.32
C LEU A 200 -2.59 8.59 -10.12
N ALA A 201 -3.03 9.71 -10.72
CA ALA A 201 -4.43 10.13 -10.66
C ALA A 201 -5.38 9.13 -11.32
N GLU A 202 -4.98 8.53 -12.46
CA GLU A 202 -5.72 7.44 -13.09
C GLU A 202 -5.86 6.26 -12.13
N ARG A 203 -4.77 5.81 -11.49
CA ARG A 203 -4.81 4.73 -10.51
C ARG A 203 -5.72 5.03 -9.33
N PHE A 204 -5.72 6.25 -8.80
CA PHE A 204 -6.69 6.67 -7.78
C PHE A 204 -8.13 6.56 -8.27
N GLY A 205 -8.40 6.99 -9.51
CA GLY A 205 -9.71 6.87 -10.15
C GLY A 205 -10.15 5.42 -10.30
N LEU A 206 -9.28 4.56 -10.85
CA LEU A 206 -9.54 3.14 -11.06
C LEU A 206 -9.72 2.39 -9.73
N PHE A 207 -8.85 2.62 -8.76
CA PHE A 207 -8.97 2.06 -7.41
C PHE A 207 -10.31 2.44 -6.76
N THR A 208 -10.71 3.71 -6.86
CA THR A 208 -12.00 4.19 -6.37
C THR A 208 -13.17 3.51 -7.09
N LEU A 209 -13.11 3.36 -8.41
CA LEU A 209 -14.13 2.67 -9.19
C LEU A 209 -14.26 1.20 -8.80
N ILE A 210 -13.16 0.51 -8.50
CA ILE A 210 -13.19 -0.89 -8.05
C ILE A 210 -13.87 -0.98 -6.67
N ILE A 211 -13.54 -0.09 -5.73
CA ILE A 211 -14.21 -0.02 -4.42
C ILE A 211 -15.72 0.24 -4.60
N LEU A 212 -16.09 1.21 -5.43
CA LEU A 212 -17.51 1.51 -5.68
C LEU A 212 -18.24 0.32 -6.32
N GLY A 213 -17.59 -0.38 -7.24
CA GLY A 213 -18.12 -1.60 -7.86
C GLY A 213 -18.39 -2.70 -6.83
N GLU A 214 -17.49 -2.88 -5.87
CA GLU A 214 -17.67 -3.84 -4.78
C GLU A 214 -18.85 -3.48 -3.87
N ASN A 215 -18.96 -2.22 -3.47
CA ASN A 215 -20.08 -1.75 -2.66
C ASN A 215 -21.43 -1.88 -3.41
N LEU A 216 -21.43 -1.64 -4.73
CA LEU A 216 -22.61 -1.80 -5.57
C LEU A 216 -23.07 -3.26 -5.65
N MET A 217 -22.14 -4.24 -5.68
CA MET A 217 -22.51 -5.66 -5.63
C MET A 217 -23.27 -6.00 -4.34
N GLY A 218 -22.82 -5.47 -3.19
CA GLY A 218 -23.53 -5.60 -1.93
C GLY A 218 -24.94 -5.02 -1.99
N PHE A 219 -25.10 -3.83 -2.58
CA PHE A 219 -26.40 -3.19 -2.75
C PHE A 219 -27.35 -3.99 -3.66
N ILE A 220 -26.86 -4.53 -4.78
CA ILE A 220 -27.66 -5.35 -5.69
C ILE A 220 -28.17 -6.61 -4.97
N THR A 221 -27.32 -7.28 -4.19
CA THR A 221 -27.70 -8.45 -3.40
C THR A 221 -28.82 -8.10 -2.40
N LEU A 222 -28.67 -6.99 -1.67
CA LEU A 222 -29.69 -6.53 -0.71
C LEU A 222 -31.05 -6.28 -1.38
N VAL A 223 -31.08 -5.64 -2.56
CA VAL A 223 -32.32 -5.39 -3.31
C VAL A 223 -32.93 -6.71 -3.82
N SER A 224 -32.11 -7.65 -4.27
CA SER A 224 -32.55 -8.96 -4.75
C SER A 224 -33.19 -9.80 -3.63
N GLU A 225 -32.63 -9.74 -2.42
CA GLU A 225 -33.17 -10.41 -1.23
C GLU A 225 -34.51 -9.81 -0.80
N ALA A 226 -34.60 -8.48 -0.71
CA ALA A 226 -35.84 -7.79 -0.35
C ALA A 226 -37.01 -8.13 -1.31
N SER A 227 -36.75 -8.14 -2.61
CA SER A 227 -37.76 -8.53 -3.62
C SER A 227 -38.19 -9.99 -3.51
N SER A 228 -37.32 -10.87 -3.02
CA SER A 228 -37.63 -12.30 -2.88
C SER A 228 -38.50 -12.58 -1.66
N ASP A 229 -38.33 -11.81 -0.59
CA ASP A 229 -39.14 -11.93 0.63
C ASP A 229 -40.57 -11.41 0.43
N ASP A 230 -40.75 -10.33 -0.36
CA ASP A 230 -42.09 -9.85 -0.76
C ASP A 230 -42.87 -10.90 -1.57
N ILE A 231 -42.20 -11.73 -2.38
CA ILE A 231 -42.83 -12.80 -3.16
C ILE A 231 -43.25 -14.00 -2.28
N LYS A 232 -42.56 -14.26 -1.15
CA LYS A 232 -42.92 -15.36 -0.24
C LYS A 232 -44.08 -15.04 0.69
N LEU A 233 -44.44 -13.76 0.84
CA LEU A 233 -45.56 -13.29 1.67
C LEU A 233 -46.90 -13.19 0.90
N MET A 234 -46.89 -13.49 -0.41
CA MET A 234 -48.05 -13.53 -1.30
C MET A 234 -48.50 -14.96 -1.59
#